data_AF-A0A9X7M2M2-F1
#
_entry.id   AF-A0A9X7M2M2-F1
#
_cell.length_a   1.000
_cell.length_b   1.000
_cell.length_c   1.000
_cell.angle_alpha   90.00
_cell.angle_beta   90.00
_cell.angle_gamma   90.00
#
_symmetry.space_group_name_H-M   'P 1'
#
loop_
_entity.id
_entity.type
_entity.pdbx_description
1 polymer ?
#
loop_
_entity_poly.entity_id
_entity_poly.type
_entity_poly.pdbx_seq_one_letter_code
_entity_poly.pdbx_strand_id
1 'polypeptide(L)'
;VSRSVQYGPHIKRLIPYLTHYQCISLQRTKEFFQDCFGHSISQGTLVNHTKAFASQLQPFVQEAKEKILQSLVVHFDETGMRVEGKTQWLHTASTPEVTLQHIHAKRGKEAMDVGEILPSFSGIAMHDGWKPYDVFTDCRHVLCNAHLLRD
;
A
#
# COMPACT_ATOMS: atom_id res chain seq x y z
N VAL A 1 -6.46 -6.44 34.19
CA VAL A 1 -7.34 -5.92 33.12
C VAL A 1 -7.44 -4.41 33.28
N SER A 2 -6.89 -3.59 32.37
CA SER A 2 -6.66 -2.14 32.63
C SER A 2 -7.49 -1.16 31.79
N ARG A 3 -8.50 -1.61 31.02
CA ARG A 3 -9.42 -0.73 30.28
C ARG A 3 -10.86 -1.23 30.34
N SER A 4 -11.80 -0.27 30.46
CA SER A 4 -13.24 -0.49 30.64
C SER A 4 -13.97 -1.02 29.40
N VAL A 5 -13.43 -0.81 28.19
CA VAL A 5 -14.02 -1.31 26.94
C VAL A 5 -12.99 -2.13 26.16
N GLN A 6 -13.36 -3.33 25.75
CA GLN A 6 -12.52 -4.24 24.95
C GLN A 6 -13.32 -4.86 23.81
N TYR A 7 -12.69 -4.94 22.64
CA TYR A 7 -13.25 -5.61 21.47
C TYR A 7 -12.60 -6.98 21.27
N GLY A 8 -13.42 -7.99 20.97
CA GLY A 8 -12.96 -9.34 20.65
C GLY A 8 -12.19 -9.42 19.33
N PRO A 9 -11.49 -10.54 19.06
CA PRO A 9 -10.67 -10.71 17.87
C PRO A 9 -11.45 -10.60 16.55
N HIS A 10 -12.72 -11.03 16.52
CA HIS A 10 -13.56 -10.94 15.32
C HIS A 10 -13.84 -9.49 14.92
N ILE A 11 -14.21 -8.63 15.87
CA ILE A 11 -14.43 -7.21 15.63
C ILE A 11 -13.14 -6.53 15.16
N LYS A 12 -12.00 -6.84 15.83
CA LYS A 12 -10.69 -6.29 15.46
C LYS A 12 -10.27 -6.62 14.03
N ARG A 13 -10.61 -7.81 13.51
CA ARG A 13 -10.34 -8.23 12.12
C ARG A 13 -11.32 -7.63 11.12
N LEU A 14 -12.57 -7.45 11.53
CA LEU A 14 -13.60 -6.87 10.67
C LEU A 14 -13.31 -5.38 10.35
N ILE A 15 -12.69 -4.65 11.28
CA ILE A 15 -12.32 -3.24 11.08
C ILE A 15 -11.42 -3.01 9.84
N PRO A 16 -10.23 -3.62 9.73
CA PRO A 16 -9.37 -3.45 8.55
C PRO A 16 -10.02 -4.01 7.28
N TYR A 17 -10.81 -5.09 7.39
CA TYR A 17 -11.57 -5.60 6.25
C TYR A 17 -12.56 -4.55 5.69
N LEU A 18 -13.39 -3.95 6.53
CA LEU A 18 -14.35 -2.93 6.09
C LEU A 18 -13.65 -1.67 5.57
N THR A 19 -12.59 -1.22 6.25
CA THR A 19 -11.94 0.05 5.92
C THR A 19 -10.96 -0.02 4.75
N HIS A 20 -10.22 -1.12 4.59
CA HIS A 20 -9.14 -1.23 3.60
C HIS A 20 -9.50 -2.17 2.44
N TYR A 21 -10.19 -3.28 2.71
CA TYR A 21 -10.59 -4.21 1.64
C TYR A 21 -11.91 -3.76 0.99
N GLN A 22 -12.91 -3.36 1.78
CA GLN A 22 -14.19 -2.84 1.28
C GLN A 22 -14.20 -1.32 1.07
N CYS A 23 -13.10 -0.63 1.42
CA CYS A 23 -12.94 0.81 1.23
C CYS A 23 -14.05 1.68 1.87
N ILE A 24 -14.63 1.24 2.98
CA ILE A 24 -15.68 1.97 3.69
C ILE A 24 -15.06 3.07 4.55
N SER A 25 -15.56 4.30 4.43
CA SER A 25 -15.10 5.43 5.23
C SER A 25 -15.27 5.19 6.74
N LEU A 26 -14.45 5.85 7.57
CA LEU A 26 -14.49 5.67 9.03
C LEU A 26 -15.87 5.96 9.63
N GLN A 27 -16.54 7.00 9.13
CA GLN A 27 -17.88 7.37 9.59
C GLN A 27 -18.91 6.28 9.25
N ARG A 28 -18.91 5.78 8.00
CA ARG A 28 -19.80 4.71 7.58
C ARG A 28 -19.49 3.38 8.25
N THR A 29 -18.23 3.13 8.57
CA THR A 29 -17.84 1.94 9.36
C THR A 29 -18.39 2.03 10.77
N LYS A 30 -18.33 3.21 11.41
CA LYS A 30 -18.98 3.43 12.71
C LYS A 30 -20.49 3.21 12.65
N GLU A 31 -21.17 3.73 11.63
CA GLU A 31 -22.61 3.51 11.39
C GLU A 31 -22.92 2.02 11.23
N PHE A 32 -22.13 1.30 10.41
CA PHE A 32 -22.25 -0.15 10.25
C PHE A 32 -22.21 -0.91 11.58
N PHE A 33 -21.29 -0.55 12.49
CA PHE A 33 -21.22 -1.22 13.80
C PHE A 33 -22.45 -0.93 14.67
N GLN A 34 -22.98 0.29 14.61
CA GLN A 34 -24.21 0.64 15.32
C GLN A 34 -25.42 -0.11 14.75
N ASP A 35 -25.57 -0.15 13.43
CA ASP A 35 -26.74 -0.71 12.75
C ASP A 35 -26.77 -2.24 12.81
N CYS A 36 -25.61 -2.89 12.63
CA CYS A 36 -25.53 -4.35 12.58
C CYS A 36 -25.32 -5.02 13.95
N PHE A 37 -24.69 -4.34 14.91
CA PHE A 37 -24.35 -4.94 16.21
C PHE A 37 -24.92 -4.18 17.41
N GLY A 38 -25.61 -3.05 17.21
CA GLY A 38 -26.15 -2.25 18.31
C GLY A 38 -25.07 -1.60 19.18
N HIS A 39 -23.83 -1.53 18.70
CA HIS A 39 -22.68 -1.06 19.47
C HIS A 39 -21.98 0.11 18.80
N SER A 40 -21.74 1.18 19.56
CA SER A 40 -20.99 2.34 19.10
C SER A 40 -19.48 2.08 19.20
N ILE A 41 -18.78 2.34 18.10
CA ILE A 41 -17.31 2.33 18.04
C ILE A 41 -16.82 3.71 17.59
N SER A 42 -15.77 4.23 18.22
CA SER A 42 -15.23 5.54 17.83
C SER A 42 -14.34 5.41 16.60
N GLN A 43 -14.26 6.46 15.76
CA GLN A 43 -13.32 6.49 14.62
C GLN A 43 -11.86 6.34 15.10
N GLY A 44 -11.51 6.90 16.26
CA GLY A 44 -10.18 6.73 16.87
C GLY A 44 -9.88 5.27 17.20
N THR A 45 -10.87 4.50 17.64
CA THR A 45 -10.74 3.06 17.85
C THR A 45 -10.51 2.31 16.54
N LEU A 46 -11.23 2.66 15.47
CA LEU A 46 -11.03 2.06 14.14
C LEU A 46 -9.59 2.30 13.65
N VAL A 47 -9.08 3.52 13.78
CA VAL A 47 -7.71 3.89 13.39
C VAL A 47 -6.68 3.16 14.24
N ASN A 48 -6.87 3.10 15.56
CA ASN A 48 -5.93 2.41 16.45
C ASN A 48 -5.85 0.90 16.17
N HIS A 49 -6.99 0.26 15.89
CA HIS A 49 -6.99 -1.16 15.51
C HIS A 49 -6.37 -1.39 14.13
N THR A 50 -6.61 -0.50 13.17
CA THR A 50 -5.93 -0.55 11.87
C THR A 50 -4.41 -0.46 12.04
N LYS A 51 -3.90 0.48 12.85
CA LYS A 51 -2.46 0.62 13.10
C LYS A 51 -1.87 -0.63 13.76
N ALA A 52 -2.57 -1.20 14.74
CA ALA A 52 -2.15 -2.43 15.39
C ALA A 52 -2.17 -3.65 14.46
N PHE A 53 -3.09 -3.68 13.49
CA PHE A 53 -3.11 -4.70 12.44
C PHE A 53 -1.94 -4.51 11.46
N ALA A 54 -1.72 -3.28 11.00
CA ALA A 54 -0.62 -2.95 10.08
C ALA A 54 0.76 -3.29 10.66
N SER A 55 0.99 -3.08 11.96
CA SER A 55 2.25 -3.47 12.60
C SER A 55 2.48 -4.99 12.61
N GLN A 56 1.42 -5.80 12.56
CA GLN A 56 1.51 -7.26 12.48
C GLN A 56 1.77 -7.76 11.05
N LEU A 57 1.58 -6.91 10.03
CA LEU A 57 1.81 -7.26 8.63
C LEU A 57 3.28 -7.15 8.20
N GLN A 58 4.19 -6.67 9.05
CA GLN A 58 5.60 -6.49 8.68
C GLN A 58 6.26 -7.76 8.11
N PRO A 59 6.03 -8.97 8.68
CA PRO A 59 6.56 -10.20 8.08
C PRO A 59 6.01 -10.47 6.67
N PHE A 60 4.72 -10.21 6.45
CA PHE A 60 4.10 -10.36 5.14
C PHE A 60 4.65 -9.34 4.12
N VAL A 61 4.87 -8.10 4.55
CA VAL A 61 5.47 -7.06 3.70
C VAL A 61 6.88 -7.47 3.25
N GLN A 62 7.66 -8.06 4.16
CA GLN A 62 8.99 -8.57 3.84
C GLN A 62 8.93 -9.75 2.85
N GLU A 63 8.02 -10.71 3.05
CA GLU A 63 7.82 -11.82 2.11
C GLU A 63 7.36 -11.32 0.72
N ALA A 64 6.45 -10.35 0.68
CA ALA A 64 5.99 -9.73 -0.56
C ALA A 64 7.13 -9.04 -1.31
N LYS A 65 7.99 -8.31 -0.59
CA LYS A 65 9.20 -7.68 -1.13
C LYS A 65 10.15 -8.71 -1.73
N GLU A 66 10.40 -9.82 -1.03
CA GLU A 66 11.25 -10.91 -1.53
C GLU A 66 10.69 -11.54 -2.81
N LYS A 67 9.38 -11.79 -2.87
CA LYS A 67 8.71 -12.31 -4.08
C LYS A 67 8.86 -11.36 -5.27
N ILE A 68 8.69 -10.06 -5.04
CA ILE A 68 8.88 -9.05 -6.10
C ILE A 68 10.33 -9.06 -6.58
N LEU A 69 11.31 -9.08 -5.67
CA LEU A 69 12.73 -9.08 -6.02
C LEU A 69 13.16 -10.34 -6.80
N GLN A 70 12.52 -11.48 -6.55
CA GLN A 70 12.76 -12.74 -7.25
C GLN A 70 12.00 -12.87 -8.58
N SER A 71 11.09 -11.93 -8.89
CA SER A 71 10.26 -12.00 -10.08
C SER A 71 11.03 -11.61 -11.34
N LEU A 72 10.76 -12.29 -12.45
CA LEU A 72 11.41 -11.98 -13.72
C LEU A 72 10.98 -10.62 -14.28
N VAL A 73 9.71 -10.26 -14.11
CA VAL A 73 9.12 -9.00 -14.60
C VAL A 73 8.38 -8.34 -13.45
N VAL A 74 8.63 -7.06 -13.24
CA VAL A 74 7.93 -6.23 -12.25
C VAL A 74 7.47 -4.94 -12.93
N HIS A 75 6.23 -4.56 -12.65
CA HIS A 75 5.62 -3.33 -13.12
C HIS A 75 5.74 -2.26 -12.05
N PHE A 76 6.26 -1.10 -12.45
CA PHE A 76 6.42 0.07 -11.60
C PHE A 76 5.58 1.24 -12.12
N ASP A 77 4.96 1.96 -11.19
CA ASP A 77 4.13 3.13 -11.48
C ASP A 77 4.04 4.03 -10.24
N GLU A 78 3.83 5.34 -10.45
CA GLU A 78 3.54 6.28 -9.38
C GLU A 78 2.27 7.08 -9.65
N THR A 79 1.38 7.07 -8.66
CA THR A 79 0.15 7.86 -8.69
C THR A 79 0.18 8.95 -7.63
N GLY A 80 -0.14 10.18 -8.02
CA GLY A 80 -0.29 11.30 -7.09
C GLY A 80 -1.54 11.15 -6.23
N MET A 81 -1.42 11.40 -4.93
CA MET A 81 -2.53 11.40 -3.99
C MET A 81 -2.48 12.59 -3.02
N ARG A 82 -3.62 12.94 -2.43
CA ARG A 82 -3.72 14.06 -1.48
C ARG A 82 -3.77 13.52 -0.06
N VAL A 83 -2.76 13.85 0.74
CA VAL A 83 -2.68 13.54 2.16
C VAL A 83 -2.58 14.85 2.92
N GLU A 84 -3.57 15.12 3.78
CA GLU A 84 -3.63 16.36 4.58
C GLU A 84 -3.43 17.64 3.75
N GLY A 85 -4.05 17.70 2.56
CA GLY A 85 -3.95 18.86 1.68
C GLY A 85 -2.57 19.05 1.03
N LYS A 86 -1.70 18.04 1.05
CA LYS A 86 -0.41 18.03 0.33
C LYS A 86 -0.38 16.88 -0.66
N THR A 87 0.31 17.08 -1.78
CA THR A 87 0.52 16.02 -2.75
C THR A 87 1.58 15.08 -2.20
N GLN A 88 1.25 13.80 -2.16
CA GLN A 88 2.14 12.67 -1.91
C GLN A 88 2.09 11.76 -3.14
N TRP A 89 3.02 10.83 -3.24
CA TRP A 89 3.12 9.88 -4.33
C TRP A 89 2.99 8.47 -3.77
N LEU A 90 2.04 7.72 -4.29
CA LEU A 90 1.93 6.28 -4.09
C LEU A 90 2.79 5.62 -5.14
N HIS A 91 3.85 4.96 -4.70
CA HIS A 91 4.73 4.17 -5.54
C HIS A 91 4.29 2.72 -5.50
N THR A 92 4.32 2.05 -6.65
CA THR A 92 3.89 0.66 -6.76
C THR A 92 4.97 -0.19 -7.41
N ALA A 93 5.12 -1.42 -6.91
CA ALA A 93 5.88 -2.48 -7.54
C ALA A 93 4.97 -3.71 -7.57
N SER A 94 4.68 -4.23 -8.76
CA SER A 94 3.66 -5.26 -8.92
C SER A 94 4.05 -6.38 -9.88
N THR A 95 3.58 -7.57 -9.53
CA THR A 95 3.60 -8.79 -10.32
C THR A 95 2.16 -9.29 -10.45
N PRO A 96 1.88 -10.36 -11.23
CA PRO A 96 0.54 -10.94 -11.27
C PRO A 96 -0.01 -11.40 -9.91
N GLU A 97 0.87 -11.69 -8.94
CA GLU A 97 0.52 -12.28 -7.65
C GLU A 97 0.61 -11.29 -6.48
N VAL A 98 1.51 -10.31 -6.56
CA VAL A 98 1.83 -9.44 -5.43
C VAL A 98 1.97 -8.00 -5.90
N THR A 99 1.33 -7.09 -5.17
CA THR A 99 1.51 -5.65 -5.32
C THR A 99 1.99 -5.07 -4.00
N LEU A 100 3.16 -4.45 -4.01
CA LEU A 100 3.67 -3.67 -2.89
C LEU A 100 3.50 -2.19 -3.21
N GLN A 101 3.09 -1.43 -2.18
CA GLN A 101 2.88 0.00 -2.30
C GLN A 101 3.51 0.74 -1.13
N HIS A 102 4.13 1.87 -1.40
CA HIS A 102 4.60 2.79 -0.37
C HIS A 102 4.30 4.24 -0.75
N ILE A 103 4.12 5.08 0.26
CA ILE A 103 3.80 6.50 0.07
C ILE A 103 5.03 7.33 0.42
N HIS A 104 5.34 8.30 -0.43
CA HIS A 104 6.42 9.25 -0.18
C HIS A 104 6.05 10.67 -0.65
N ALA A 105 6.62 11.70 -0.01
CA ALA A 105 6.37 13.09 -0.37
C ALA A 105 6.93 13.48 -1.75
N LYS A 106 7.85 12.67 -2.27
CA LYS A 106 8.50 12.85 -3.57
C LYS A 106 8.17 11.69 -4.50
N ARG A 107 8.18 11.96 -5.82
CA ARG A 107 7.99 10.95 -6.87
C ARG A 107 9.30 10.30 -7.35
N GLY A 108 10.43 11.02 -7.28
CA GLY A 108 11.65 10.61 -7.97
C GLY A 108 12.50 9.58 -7.21
N LYS A 109 13.75 9.42 -7.67
CA LYS A 109 14.74 8.46 -7.17
C LYS A 109 14.76 8.31 -5.64
N GLU A 110 14.76 9.41 -4.89
CA GLU A 110 14.76 9.36 -3.42
C GLU A 110 13.62 8.51 -2.85
N ALA A 111 12.42 8.60 -3.42
CA ALA A 111 11.28 7.81 -2.99
C ALA A 111 11.37 6.35 -3.45
N MET A 112 11.92 6.11 -4.65
CA MET A 112 12.19 4.77 -5.17
C MET A 112 13.25 4.05 -4.33
N ASP A 113 14.28 4.78 -3.88
CA ASP A 113 15.33 4.30 -2.98
C ASP A 113 14.74 3.88 -1.63
N VAL A 114 13.88 4.72 -1.02
CA VAL A 114 13.18 4.41 0.24
C VAL A 114 12.25 3.20 0.10
N GLY A 115 11.73 2.93 -1.10
CA GLY A 115 10.95 1.73 -1.37
C GLY A 115 11.77 0.44 -1.36
N GLU A 116 13.09 0.54 -1.54
CA GLU A 116 14.06 -0.58 -1.48
C GLU A 116 13.74 -1.78 -2.39
N ILE A 117 12.92 -1.56 -3.43
CA ILE A 117 12.64 -2.57 -4.47
C ILE A 117 13.56 -2.33 -5.66
N LEU A 118 13.34 -1.22 -6.36
CA LEU A 118 14.04 -0.86 -7.60
C LEU A 118 15.58 -0.83 -7.43
N PRO A 119 16.16 -0.32 -6.32
CA PRO A 119 17.61 -0.36 -6.09
C PRO A 119 18.21 -1.77 -5.94
N SER A 120 17.40 -2.79 -5.69
CA SER A 120 17.84 -4.17 -5.45
C SER A 120 17.28 -5.15 -6.49
N PHE A 121 16.57 -4.64 -7.50
CA PHE A 121 15.92 -5.45 -8.52
C PHE A 121 16.81 -5.59 -9.74
N SER A 122 16.93 -6.81 -10.27
CA SER A 122 17.78 -7.13 -11.44
C SER A 122 17.05 -7.82 -12.59
N GLY A 123 15.71 -7.92 -12.49
CA GLY A 123 14.86 -8.48 -13.54
C GLY A 123 14.51 -7.44 -14.63
N ILE A 124 13.31 -7.60 -15.19
CA ILE A 124 12.74 -6.69 -16.20
C ILE A 124 11.82 -5.69 -15.50
N ALA A 125 12.22 -4.42 -15.47
CA ALA A 125 11.43 -3.33 -14.93
C ALA A 125 10.56 -2.72 -16.03
N MET A 126 9.25 -2.93 -15.93
CA MET A 126 8.26 -2.32 -16.83
C MET A 126 7.71 -1.02 -16.21
N HIS A 127 7.85 0.10 -16.91
CA HIS A 127 7.36 1.40 -16.43
C HIS A 127 6.93 2.32 -17.59
N ASP A 128 6.45 3.51 -17.27
CA ASP A 128 5.95 4.55 -18.19
C ASP A 128 7.05 5.28 -19.00
N GLY A 129 8.32 4.89 -18.86
CA GLY A 129 9.44 5.58 -19.48
C GLY A 129 9.87 6.88 -18.79
N TRP A 130 9.43 7.13 -17.55
CA TRP A 130 9.83 8.33 -16.83
C TRP A 130 11.35 8.35 -16.51
N LYS A 131 12.02 9.44 -16.86
CA LYS A 131 13.49 9.58 -16.81
C LYS A 131 14.19 9.17 -15.49
N PRO A 132 13.62 9.39 -14.28
CA PRO A 132 14.24 8.94 -13.03
C PRO A 132 14.46 7.43 -12.90
N TYR A 133 13.80 6.61 -13.72
CA TYR A 133 14.09 5.17 -13.78
C TYR A 133 15.47 4.87 -14.38
N ASP A 134 16.00 5.73 -15.24
CA ASP A 134 17.24 5.48 -16.02
C ASP A 134 18.49 5.33 -15.14
N VAL A 135 18.42 5.73 -13.87
CA VAL A 135 19.55 5.61 -12.91
C VAL A 135 19.68 4.19 -12.33
N PHE A 136 18.70 3.31 -12.53
CA PHE A 136 18.66 1.96 -11.97
C PHE A 136 19.19 0.92 -12.97
N THR A 137 20.51 0.93 -13.18
CA THR A 137 21.17 0.20 -14.27
C THR A 137 21.27 -1.31 -14.10
N ASP A 138 20.96 -1.85 -12.91
CA ASP A 138 21.10 -3.28 -12.62
C ASP A 138 19.93 -4.11 -13.15
N CYS A 139 18.87 -3.45 -13.65
CA CYS A 139 17.70 -4.09 -14.25
C CYS A 139 17.58 -3.78 -15.74
N ARG A 140 16.79 -4.58 -16.46
CA ARG A 140 16.43 -4.30 -17.84
C ARG A 140 15.14 -3.48 -17.89
N HIS A 141 15.20 -2.30 -18.47
CA HIS A 141 14.03 -1.44 -18.64
C HIS A 141 13.21 -1.83 -19.87
N VAL A 142 11.88 -1.87 -19.72
CA VAL A 142 10.92 -1.99 -20.83
C VAL A 142 9.77 -1.00 -20.63
N LEU A 143 9.22 -0.50 -21.73
CA LEU A 143 8.11 0.45 -21.69
C LEU A 143 6.77 -0.27 -21.56
N CYS A 144 5.88 0.31 -20.76
CA CYS A 144 4.54 -0.20 -20.55
C CYS A 144 3.63 0.16 -21.73
N ASN A 145 3.19 -0.85 -22.49
CA ASN A 145 2.30 -0.65 -23.64
C ASN A 145 0.99 0.06 -23.27
N ALA A 146 0.45 -0.17 -22.07
CA ALA A 146 -0.77 0.51 -21.63
C ALA A 146 -0.57 2.02 -21.45
N HIS A 147 0.64 2.49 -21.14
CA HIS A 147 0.97 3.92 -21.12
C HIS A 147 1.17 4.44 -22.55
N LEU A 148 1.93 3.71 -23.38
CA LEU A 148 2.12 4.07 -24.80
C LEU A 148 0.82 4.16 -25.61
N LEU A 149 -0.22 3.43 -25.24
CA LEU A 149 -1.54 3.50 -25.89
C LEU A 149 -2.43 4.65 -25.38
N ARG A 150 -2.11 5.22 -24.22
CA ARG A 150 -2.84 6.34 -23.62
C ARG A 150 -2.22 7.70 -23.97
N ASP A 151 -0.92 7.70 -24.25
CA ASP A 151 -0.13 8.87 -24.68
C ASP A 151 -0.20 9.09 -26.20
#